data_AF-X1IV24-F1
#
_entry.id   AF-X1IV24-F1
#
_cell.length_a   1.000
_cell.length_b   1.000
_cell.length_c   1.000
_cell.angle_alpha   90.00
_cell.angle_beta   90.00
_cell.angle_gamma   90.00
#
_symmetry.space_group_name_H-M   'P 1'
#
loop_
_entity.id
_entity.type
_entity.pdbx_description
1 polymer ?
#
loop_
_entity_poly.entity_id
_entity_poly.type
_entity_poly.pdbx_seq_one_letter_code
_entity_poly.pdbx_strand_id
1 'polypeptide(L)' 'HGLYSAIVDAFDTELIAIARGQKPKIVEVVHKVMDGEKIDLSSLSEEETKYAKTVRVITGEALYSHSWLEI' A
#
# COMPACT_ATOMS: atom_id res chain seq x y z
N HIS A 1 -12.22 -7.81 10.24
CA HIS A 1 -12.73 -6.69 9.43
C HIS A 1 -13.72 -5.88 10.26
N GLY A 2 -13.39 -4.64 10.66
CA GLY A 2 -14.23 -3.80 11.54
C GLY A 2 -14.22 -2.31 11.19
N LEU A 3 -13.52 -1.92 10.12
CA LEU A 3 -13.51 -0.57 9.56
C LEU A 3 -14.38 -0.57 8.31
N TYR A 4 -15.50 0.17 8.35
CA TYR A 4 -16.44 0.33 7.23
C TYR A 4 -16.22 1.63 6.46
N SER A 5 -15.66 2.65 7.10
CA SER A 5 -15.46 3.98 6.54
C SER A 5 -14.24 4.68 7.13
N ALA A 6 -13.66 5.62 6.40
CA ALA A 6 -12.59 6.51 6.84
C ALA A 6 -12.93 7.97 6.50
N ILE A 7 -12.46 8.91 7.32
CA ILE A 7 -12.47 10.34 6.99
C ILE A 7 -11.21 10.61 6.17
N VAL A 8 -11.39 11.14 4.96
CA VAL A 8 -10.33 11.36 3.97
C VAL A 8 -10.18 12.86 3.73
N ASP A 9 -8.95 13.32 3.54
CA ASP A 9 -8.67 14.69 3.06
C ASP A 9 -9.25 14.86 1.65
N ALA A 10 -10.07 15.89 1.46
CA ALA A 10 -10.70 16.19 0.18
C ALA A 10 -9.69 16.52 -0.94
N PHE A 11 -8.47 16.91 -0.60
CA PHE A 11 -7.39 17.21 -1.53
C PHE A 11 -6.50 16.00 -1.85
N ASP A 12 -6.65 14.89 -1.13
CA ASP A 12 -5.94 13.65 -1.42
C ASP A 12 -6.63 12.89 -2.56
N THR A 13 -6.31 13.32 -3.78
CA THR A 13 -6.92 12.77 -4.99
C THR A 13 -6.56 11.30 -5.22
N GLU A 14 -5.40 10.85 -4.73
CA GLU A 14 -4.97 9.46 -4.84
C GLU A 14 -5.79 8.55 -3.93
N LEU A 15 -5.92 8.92 -2.65
CA LEU A 15 -6.71 8.14 -1.70
C LEU A 15 -8.18 8.10 -2.10
N ILE A 16 -8.72 9.20 -2.62
CA ILE A 16 -10.07 9.24 -3.19
C ILE A 16 -10.20 8.30 -4.40
N ALA A 17 -9.21 8.24 -5.29
CA ALA A 17 -9.22 7.33 -6.43
C ALA A 17 -9.21 5.86 -6.00
N ILE A 18 -8.40 5.51 -4.99
CA ILE A 18 -8.37 4.17 -4.38
C ILE A 18 -9.74 3.82 -3.79
N ALA A 19 -10.32 4.71 -2.97
CA ALA A 19 -11.63 4.50 -2.35
C ALA A 19 -12.77 4.36 -3.37
N ARG A 20 -12.63 4.98 -4.55
CA ARG A 20 -13.57 4.84 -5.68
C ARG A 20 -13.32 3.60 -6.56
N GLY A 21 -12.38 2.73 -6.19
CA GLY A 21 -12.07 1.51 -6.93
C GLY A 21 -11.29 1.72 -8.23
N GLN A 22 -10.66 2.89 -8.41
CA GLN A 22 -9.96 3.23 -9.66
C GLN A 22 -8.52 2.68 -9.69
N LYS A 23 -7.97 2.25 -8.54
CA LYS A 23 -6.63 1.67 -8.41
C LYS A 23 -6.68 0.23 -7.86
N PRO A 24 -7.33 -0.73 -8.55
CA PRO A 24 -7.55 -2.08 -8.02
C PRO A 24 -6.26 -2.89 -7.82
N LYS A 25 -5.23 -2.67 -8.64
CA LYS A 25 -3.94 -3.35 -8.53
C LYS A 25 -3.23 -3.06 -7.21
N ILE A 26 -3.27 -1.80 -6.75
CA ILE A 26 -2.65 -1.39 -5.48
C ILE A 26 -3.36 -2.07 -4.31
N VAL A 27 -4.69 -2.09 -4.34
CA VAL A 27 -5.51 -2.77 -3.32
C VAL A 27 -5.16 -4.26 -3.28
N GLU A 28 -5.02 -4.91 -4.43
CA GLU A 28 -4.60 -6.31 -4.52
C GLU A 28 -3.21 -6.54 -3.92
N VAL A 29 -2.23 -5.69 -4.24
CA VAL A 29 -0.88 -5.76 -3.67
C VAL A 29 -0.93 -5.62 -2.15
N VAL A 30 -1.67 -4.64 -1.63
CA VAL A 30 -1.84 -4.45 -0.18
C VAL A 30 -2.41 -5.70 0.47
N HIS A 31 -3.47 -6.29 -0.08
CA HIS A 31 -4.07 -7.52 0.44
C HIS A 31 -3.08 -8.69 0.44
N LYS A 32 -2.37 -8.91 -0.68
CA LYS A 32 -1.36 -9.98 -0.78
C LYS A 32 -0.25 -9.84 0.26
N VAL A 33 0.26 -8.62 0.49
CA VAL A 33 1.27 -8.39 1.54
C VAL A 33 0.68 -8.64 2.92
N MET A 34 -0.54 -8.16 3.19
CA MET A 34 -1.22 -8.38 4.47
C MET A 34 -1.48 -9.87 4.76
N ASP A 35 -1.76 -10.67 3.73
CA ASP A 35 -1.96 -12.12 3.83
C ASP A 35 -0.62 -12.89 3.95
N GLY A 36 0.52 -12.19 3.92
CA GLY A 36 1.85 -12.77 4.09
C GLY A 36 2.43 -13.40 2.82
N GLU A 37 1.86 -13.12 1.64
CA GLU A 37 2.40 -13.61 0.39
C GLU A 37 3.76 -12.98 0.08
N LYS A 38 4.72 -13.80 -0.36
CA LYS A 38 6.02 -13.32 -0.81
C LYS A 38 5.91 -12.75 -2.22
N ILE A 39 5.63 -11.46 -2.31
CA ILE A 39 5.62 -10.72 -3.58
C ILE A 39 7.05 -10.39 -3.99
N ASP A 40 7.38 -10.67 -5.25
CA ASP A 40 8.63 -10.23 -5.88
C ASP A 40 8.51 -8.74 -6.24
N LEU A 41 9.18 -7.90 -5.46
CA LEU A 41 9.19 -6.45 -5.65
C LEU A 41 9.79 -6.04 -7.01
N SER A 42 10.64 -6.87 -7.62
CA SER A 42 11.23 -6.56 -8.92
C SER A 42 10.23 -6.66 -10.08
N SER A 43 9.12 -7.35 -9.88
CA SER A 43 8.04 -7.50 -10.86
C SER A 43 6.98 -6.39 -10.77
N LEU A 44 7.03 -5.57 -9.72
CA LEU A 44 6.07 -4.51 -9.45
C LEU A 44 6.51 -3.17 -10.05
N SER A 45 5.54 -2.30 -10.32
CA SER A 45 5.84 -0.89 -10.59
C SER A 45 6.41 -0.19 -9.34
N GLU A 46 7.04 0.96 -9.56
CA GLU A 46 7.59 1.78 -8.47
C GLU A 46 6.50 2.15 -7.44
N GLU A 47 5.31 2.50 -7.93
CA GLU A 47 4.14 2.82 -7.10
C GLU A 47 3.70 1.62 -6.25
N GLU A 48 3.47 0.46 -6.88
CA GLU A 48 3.09 -0.78 -6.17
C GLU A 48 4.14 -1.19 -5.13
N THR A 49 5.42 -1.00 -5.43
CA THR A 49 6.52 -1.27 -4.51
C THR A 49 6.46 -0.37 -3.28
N LYS A 50 6.18 0.94 -3.44
CA LYS A 50 6.00 1.88 -2.32
C LYS A 50 4.85 1.46 -1.42
N TYR A 51 3.73 1.02 -1.99
CA TYR A 51 2.60 0.50 -1.20
C TYR A 51 2.95 -0.79 -0.47
N ALA A 52 3.57 -1.77 -1.13
CA ALA A 52 3.99 -3.02 -0.51
C ALA A 52 4.96 -2.78 0.67
N LYS A 53 5.93 -1.89 0.48
CA LYS A 53 6.87 -1.46 1.52
C LYS A 53 6.16 -0.79 2.70
N THR A 54 5.20 0.07 2.43
CA THR A 54 4.42 0.76 3.46
C THR A 54 3.62 -0.22 4.31
N VAL A 55 3.01 -1.24 3.71
CA VAL A 55 2.31 -2.30 4.46
C VAL A 55 3.27 -3.00 5.42
N ARG A 56 4.46 -3.40 4.96
CA ARG A 56 5.48 -4.06 5.80
C ARG A 56 5.92 -3.21 7.00
N VAL A 57 5.98 -1.90 6.81
CA VAL A 57 6.29 -0.96 7.91
C VAL A 57 5.14 -0.94 8.93
N ILE A 58 3.89 -0.83 8.46
CA ILE A 58 2.70 -0.77 9.32
C ILE A 58 2.48 -2.10 10.06
N THR A 59 2.76 -3.24 9.43
CA THR A 59 2.65 -4.58 10.06
C THR A 59 3.83 -4.93 10.96
N GLY A 60 4.88 -4.09 11.00
CA GLY A 60 6.07 -4.31 11.83
C GLY A 60 7.07 -5.32 11.25
N GLU A 61 6.90 -5.75 10.00
CA GLU A 61 7.85 -6.60 9.29
C GLU A 61 9.13 -5.86 8.90
N ALA A 62 9.07 -4.54 8.75
CA ALA A 62 10.20 -3.68 8.41
C ALA A 62 10.20 -2.39 9.23
N LEU A 63 11.39 -1.84 9.49
CA LEU A 63 11.53 -0.51 10.08
C LEU A 63 11.49 0.56 8.99
N TYR A 64 10.77 1.64 9.27
CA TYR A 64 10.75 2.80 8.38
C TYR A 64 12.11 3.50 8.37
N SER A 65 12.64 3.73 7.18
CA SER A 65 13.68 4.72 6.92
C SER A 65 13.34 5.45 5.63
N HIS A 66 13.49 6.77 5.60
CA HIS A 66 13.21 7.55 4.39
C HIS A 66 14.09 7.11 3.22
N SER A 67 15.36 6.78 3.48
CA SER A 67 16.28 6.22 2.47
C SER A 67 15.86 4.84 1.96
N TRP A 68 15.12 4.06 2.74
CA TRP A 68 14.68 2.71 2.35
C TRP A 68 13.49 2.73 1.39
N LEU A 69 12.70 3.81 1.42
CA LEU A 69 11.54 3.95 0.55
C LEU A 69 11.96 4.22 -0.91
N GLU A 70 13.06 4.94 -1.09
CA GLU A 70 13.63 5.36 -2.38
C GLU A 70 14.56 4.33 -3.06
N ILE A 71 15.02 3.29 -2.33
CA ILE A 71 15.91 2.22 -2.84
C ILE A 71 15.10 1.08 -3.45
#